data_AF-A0A7I7LIC2-F1
#
_entry.id   AF-A0A7I7LIC2-F1
#
_cell.length_a   1.000
_cell.length_b   1.000
_cell.length_c   1.000
_cell.angle_alpha   90.00
_cell.angle_beta   90.00
_cell.angle_gamma   90.00
#
_symmetry.space_group_name_H-M   'P 1'
#
loop_
_entity.id
_entity.type
_entity.pdbx_description
1 polymer ?
#
loop_
_entity_poly.entity_id
_entity_poly.type
_entity_poly.pdbx_seq_one_letter_code
_entity_poly.pdbx_strand_id
1 'polypeptide(L)'
;MPGYRASFDDRNYLPKDVPANIGYAAAERGFGAARMNPDVLLVEANHDLRNSADLLVIDKIAKAIFAVEGISRVQVITRPDGKPIKHTSIPFMIGAQGSFMQLNQHYQQDRMADLLAQADEMQTSIDTMEQMTSTAAEMAETTHRLVAKTKSMVVDVDVA
;
A
#
# COMPACT_ATOMS: atom_id res chain seq x y z
N MET A 1 48.02 -43.04 -3.17
CA MET A 1 48.08 -42.44 -1.82
C MET A 1 46.76 -41.73 -1.58
N PRO A 2 45.99 -42.06 -0.53
CA PRO A 2 44.63 -41.56 -0.38
C PRO A 2 44.61 -40.17 0.28
N GLY A 3 43.93 -39.22 -0.37
CA GLY A 3 43.11 -38.21 0.32
C GLY A 3 43.76 -36.86 0.69
N TYR A 4 44.37 -36.15 -0.25
CA TYR A 4 44.58 -34.70 -0.07
C TYR A 4 43.22 -33.98 -0.18
N ARG A 5 42.75 -33.40 0.92
CA ARG A 5 41.56 -32.54 0.97
C ARG A 5 42.04 -31.11 1.18
N ALA A 6 41.92 -30.26 0.15
CA ALA A 6 42.21 -28.84 0.31
C ALA A 6 41.21 -28.22 1.29
N SER A 7 41.72 -27.66 2.39
CA SER A 7 40.96 -26.87 3.35
C SER A 7 41.45 -25.44 3.22
N PHE A 8 40.54 -24.54 2.83
CA PHE A 8 40.79 -23.09 2.76
C PHE A 8 40.49 -22.40 4.11
N ASP A 9 40.65 -23.13 5.22
CA ASP A 9 40.43 -22.61 6.57
C ASP A 9 41.78 -22.30 7.22
N ASP A 10 42.18 -21.02 7.14
CA ASP A 10 43.44 -20.51 7.69
C ASP A 10 43.54 -20.70 9.23
N ARG A 11 42.43 -21.00 9.94
CA ARG A 11 42.43 -21.26 11.39
C ARG A 11 43.20 -22.52 11.77
N ASN A 12 43.31 -23.51 10.88
CA ASN A 12 44.01 -24.76 11.17
C ASN A 12 45.54 -24.64 11.14
N TYR A 13 46.07 -23.51 10.65
CA TYR A 13 47.50 -23.27 10.52
C TYR A 13 48.07 -22.29 11.56
N LEU A 14 47.22 -21.71 12.41
CA LEU A 14 47.62 -20.76 13.46
C LEU A 14 47.66 -21.44 14.84
N PRO A 15 48.74 -21.25 15.64
CA PRO A 15 48.83 -21.76 17.01
C PRO A 15 47.61 -21.37 17.86
N LYS A 16 47.15 -22.23 18.76
CA LYS A 16 45.91 -22.01 19.55
C LYS A 16 46.01 -20.82 20.52
N ASP A 17 47.21 -20.32 20.68
CA ASP A 17 47.71 -19.35 21.64
C ASP A 17 47.87 -17.93 21.05
N VAL A 18 47.57 -17.72 19.75
CA VAL A 18 47.46 -16.36 19.22
C VAL A 18 46.17 -15.67 19.70
N PRO A 19 46.21 -14.35 20.00
CA PRO A 19 45.05 -13.59 20.49
C PRO A 19 43.80 -13.72 19.61
N ALA A 20 43.97 -13.91 18.30
CA ALA A 20 42.89 -14.19 17.36
C ALA A 20 42.11 -15.47 17.72
N ASN A 21 42.79 -16.58 18.02
CA ASN A 21 42.16 -17.86 18.37
C ASN A 21 41.46 -17.81 19.74
N ILE A 22 41.99 -17.03 20.69
CA ILE A 22 41.34 -16.79 21.99
C ILE A 22 40.05 -15.97 21.81
N GLY A 23 40.07 -14.93 20.96
CA GLY A 23 38.89 -14.14 20.62
C GLY A 23 37.81 -14.96 19.89
N TYR A 24 38.24 -15.82 18.97
CA TYR A 24 37.36 -16.78 18.28
C TYR A 24 36.74 -17.81 19.24
N ALA A 25 37.51 -18.38 20.16
CA ALA A 25 37.02 -19.34 21.17
C ALA A 25 36.08 -18.69 22.21
N ALA A 26 36.21 -17.38 22.44
CA ALA A 26 35.26 -16.60 23.24
C ALA A 26 33.96 -16.31 22.46
N ALA A 27 34.07 -15.96 21.17
CA ALA A 27 32.92 -15.69 20.30
C ALA A 27 32.06 -16.95 20.05
N GLU A 28 32.69 -18.12 19.90
CA GLU A 28 32.03 -19.41 19.61
C GLU A 28 31.11 -19.89 20.75
N ARG A 29 31.36 -19.46 22.00
CA ARG A 29 30.49 -19.78 23.16
C ARG A 29 29.17 -19.01 23.17
N GLY A 30 29.11 -17.83 22.55
CA GLY A 30 27.92 -16.98 22.49
C GLY A 30 27.23 -16.96 21.12
N PHE A 31 27.98 -17.22 20.05
CA PHE A 31 27.55 -17.10 18.67
C PHE A 31 28.11 -18.31 17.91
N GLY A 32 27.28 -19.34 17.70
CA GLY A 32 27.71 -20.55 16.96
C GLY A 32 28.37 -20.19 15.62
N ALA A 33 29.38 -20.97 15.21
CA ALA A 33 30.33 -20.66 14.13
C ALA A 33 29.71 -20.12 12.82
N ALA A 34 28.47 -20.51 12.49
CA ALA A 34 27.70 -19.99 11.34
C ALA A 34 27.45 -18.46 11.37
N ARG A 35 27.66 -17.79 12.50
CA ARG A 35 27.52 -16.32 12.61
C ARG A 35 28.79 -15.56 12.21
N MET A 36 29.93 -16.24 12.08
CA MET A 36 31.22 -15.56 11.86
C MET A 36 31.58 -15.31 10.39
N ASN A 37 30.92 -15.99 9.44
CA ASN A 37 31.07 -15.76 7.99
C ASN A 37 29.69 -15.72 7.33
N PRO A 38 29.01 -14.56 7.27
CA PRO A 38 27.72 -14.46 6.60
C PRO A 38 27.89 -14.35 5.08
N ASP A 39 27.01 -15.02 4.33
CA ASP A 39 26.80 -14.70 2.93
C ASP A 39 25.99 -13.39 2.82
N VAL A 40 26.46 -12.45 2.01
CA VAL A 40 25.84 -11.14 1.82
C VAL A 40 25.26 -11.03 0.42
N LEU A 41 23.96 -10.71 0.33
CA LEU A 41 23.30 -10.36 -0.92
C LEU A 41 22.98 -8.87 -0.93
N LEU A 42 23.50 -8.14 -1.93
CA LEU A 42 23.16 -6.74 -2.15
C LEU A 42 21.96 -6.63 -3.10
N VAL A 43 20.95 -5.88 -2.68
CA VAL A 43 19.78 -5.53 -3.51
C VAL A 43 19.87 -4.06 -3.84
N GLU A 44 19.96 -3.74 -5.13
CA GLU A 44 20.05 -2.37 -5.64
C GLU A 44 18.78 -2.03 -6.42
N ALA A 45 18.31 -0.79 -6.27
CA ALA A 45 17.16 -0.25 -6.99
C ALA A 45 17.45 1.18 -7.44
N ASN A 46 16.73 1.62 -8.47
CA ASN A 46 16.84 2.97 -9.03
C ASN A 46 16.05 4.04 -8.22
N HIS A 47 15.59 3.70 -7.02
CA HIS A 47 14.80 4.56 -6.13
C HIS A 47 15.05 4.22 -4.66
N ASP A 48 14.59 5.08 -3.75
CA ASP A 48 14.71 4.89 -2.31
C ASP A 48 13.77 3.79 -1.81
N LEU A 49 14.35 2.69 -1.31
CA LEU A 49 13.65 1.51 -0.79
C LEU A 49 13.04 1.69 0.61
N ARG A 50 13.19 2.87 1.23
CA ARG A 50 12.69 3.15 2.60
C ARG A 50 11.20 3.51 2.63
N ASN A 51 10.38 2.76 1.92
CA ASN A 51 8.93 2.92 1.92
C ASN A 51 8.21 1.58 2.14
N SER A 52 6.90 1.64 2.42
CA SER A 52 6.11 0.47 2.78
C SER A 52 6.00 -0.57 1.66
N ALA A 53 5.92 -0.15 0.39
CA ALA A 53 5.81 -1.07 -0.73
C ALA A 53 7.11 -1.88 -0.92
N ASP A 54 8.26 -1.21 -0.88
CA ASP A 54 9.56 -1.86 -1.08
C ASP A 54 9.96 -2.76 0.08
N LEU A 55 9.56 -2.42 1.31
CA LEU A 55 9.75 -3.32 2.46
C LEU A 55 8.97 -4.64 2.30
N LEU A 56 7.82 -4.65 1.63
CA LEU A 56 7.10 -5.90 1.32
C LEU A 56 7.84 -6.73 0.27
N VAL A 57 8.45 -6.09 -0.72
CA VAL A 57 9.27 -6.76 -1.74
C VAL A 57 10.51 -7.38 -1.07
N ILE A 58 11.18 -6.62 -0.19
CA ILE A 58 12.34 -7.10 0.58
C ILE A 58 11.97 -8.29 1.48
N ASP A 59 10.79 -8.30 2.12
CA ASP A 59 10.34 -9.47 2.89
C ASP A 59 10.07 -10.70 2.00
N LYS A 60 9.53 -10.51 0.78
CA LYS A 60 9.36 -11.60 -0.18
C LYS A 60 10.71 -12.19 -0.61
N ILE A 61 11.71 -11.34 -0.89
CA ILE A 61 13.08 -11.77 -1.19
C ILE A 61 13.65 -12.58 -0.03
N ALA A 62 13.54 -12.07 1.21
CA ALA A 62 14.05 -12.76 2.39
C ALA A 62 13.37 -14.12 2.62
N LYS A 63 12.06 -14.24 2.36
CA LYS A 63 11.32 -15.52 2.42
C LYS A 63 11.81 -16.51 1.36
N ALA A 64 12.03 -16.05 0.14
CA ALA A 64 12.53 -16.90 -0.94
C ALA A 64 13.93 -17.45 -0.62
N ILE A 65 14.83 -16.59 -0.10
CA ILE A 65 16.17 -17.00 0.34
C ILE A 65 16.06 -18.00 1.50
N PHE A 66 15.21 -17.74 2.48
CA PHE A 66 15.04 -18.66 3.61
C PHE A 66 14.51 -20.05 3.21
N ALA A 67 13.84 -20.18 2.06
CA ALA A 67 13.35 -21.46 1.55
C ALA A 67 14.44 -22.32 0.89
N VAL A 68 15.64 -21.77 0.66
CA VAL A 68 16.77 -22.52 0.10
C VAL A 68 17.32 -23.48 1.15
N GLU A 69 17.54 -24.74 0.75
CA GLU A 69 18.08 -25.78 1.62
C GLU A 69 19.45 -25.37 2.20
N GLY A 70 19.63 -25.55 3.51
CA GLY A 70 20.84 -25.15 4.22
C GLY A 70 20.81 -23.72 4.80
N ILE A 71 19.83 -22.90 4.44
CA ILE A 71 19.69 -21.55 5.02
C ILE A 71 18.91 -21.63 6.34
N SER A 72 19.62 -21.43 7.44
CA SER A 72 19.02 -21.45 8.79
C SER A 72 18.48 -20.08 9.23
N ARG A 73 18.90 -18.99 8.57
CA ARG A 73 18.63 -17.62 9.01
C ARG A 73 18.87 -16.60 7.90
N VAL A 74 17.98 -15.61 7.78
CA VAL A 74 18.14 -14.45 6.87
C VAL A 74 17.93 -13.17 7.64
N GLN A 75 18.97 -12.35 7.75
CA GLN A 75 18.94 -11.07 8.46
C GLN A 75 18.79 -9.91 7.48
N VAL A 76 17.73 -9.12 7.64
CA VAL A 76 17.42 -7.95 6.81
C VAL A 76 16.59 -6.97 7.63
N ILE A 77 16.33 -5.77 7.12
CA ILE A 77 15.55 -4.73 7.83
C ILE A 77 14.15 -5.21 8.27
N THR A 78 13.54 -6.15 7.53
CA THR A 78 12.25 -6.76 7.90
C THR A 78 12.38 -7.92 8.90
N ARG A 79 13.60 -8.40 9.18
CA ARG A 79 13.91 -9.57 10.03
C ARG A 79 15.24 -9.35 10.80
N PRO A 80 15.31 -8.40 11.73
CA PRO A 80 16.58 -7.97 12.33
C PRO A 80 17.30 -9.06 13.15
N ASP A 81 16.57 -10.01 13.74
CA ASP A 81 17.14 -11.14 14.49
C ASP A 81 17.41 -12.39 13.63
N GLY A 82 17.01 -12.33 12.36
CA GLY A 82 17.15 -13.40 11.38
C GLY A 82 16.14 -14.55 11.49
N LYS A 83 15.37 -14.60 12.59
CA LYS A 83 14.11 -15.34 12.69
C LYS A 83 12.97 -14.31 12.66
N PRO A 84 11.80 -14.60 12.06
CA PRO A 84 10.66 -13.71 12.17
C PRO A 84 10.33 -13.51 13.66
N ILE A 85 10.36 -12.25 14.11
CA ILE A 85 10.08 -11.93 15.52
C ILE A 85 8.62 -12.25 15.79
N LYS A 86 8.35 -13.09 16.80
CA LYS A 86 6.96 -13.37 17.20
C LYS A 86 6.38 -12.08 17.80
N HIS A 87 5.33 -11.58 17.15
CA HIS A 87 4.42 -10.51 17.61
C HIS A 87 4.98 -9.08 17.78
N THR A 88 6.26 -8.79 17.48
CA THR A 88 6.80 -7.42 17.60
C THR A 88 7.73 -6.99 16.47
N SER A 89 7.74 -7.70 15.33
CA SER A 89 8.45 -7.21 14.14
C SER A 89 7.94 -5.80 13.79
N ILE A 90 8.83 -4.82 13.65
CA ILE A 90 8.46 -3.49 13.09
C ILE A 90 7.65 -3.66 11.79
N PRO A 91 7.93 -4.63 10.90
CA PRO A 91 7.05 -4.95 9.76
C PRO A 91 5.69 -5.56 10.09
N PHE A 92 5.50 -6.20 11.25
CA PHE A 92 4.17 -6.62 11.70
C PHE A 92 3.39 -5.41 12.22
N MET A 93 4.02 -4.48 12.94
CA MET A 93 3.35 -3.23 13.34
C MET A 93 3.07 -2.33 12.13
N ILE A 94 4.05 -2.11 11.25
CA ILE A 94 3.90 -1.35 9.99
C ILE A 94 2.97 -2.09 9.03
N GLY A 95 3.06 -3.41 8.94
CA GLY A 95 2.23 -4.25 8.07
C GLY A 95 0.82 -4.44 8.59
N ALA A 96 0.59 -4.48 9.90
CA ALA A 96 -0.75 -4.42 10.49
C ALA A 96 -1.34 -3.02 10.33
N GLN A 97 -0.55 -1.95 10.49
CA GLN A 97 -0.98 -0.58 10.23
C GLN A 97 -1.27 -0.36 8.73
N GLY A 98 -0.48 -0.96 7.85
CA GLY A 98 -0.66 -0.97 6.40
C GLY A 98 -1.80 -1.84 5.93
N SER A 99 -2.01 -3.02 6.55
CA SER A 99 -3.17 -3.88 6.30
C SER A 99 -4.45 -3.22 6.81
N PHE A 100 -4.40 -2.48 7.93
CA PHE A 100 -5.50 -1.66 8.39
C PHE A 100 -5.78 -0.53 7.40
N MET A 101 -4.74 0.14 6.86
CA MET A 101 -4.91 1.14 5.80
C MET A 101 -5.47 0.55 4.51
N GLN A 102 -5.03 -0.64 4.09
CA GLN A 102 -5.50 -1.31 2.87
C GLN A 102 -6.93 -1.84 3.01
N LEU A 103 -7.29 -2.36 4.19
CA LEU A 103 -8.67 -2.73 4.51
C LEU A 103 -9.57 -1.49 4.52
N ASN A 104 -9.08 -0.37 5.06
CA ASN A 104 -9.80 0.90 5.07
C ASN A 104 -9.79 1.60 3.71
N GLN A 105 -8.89 1.21 2.79
CA GLN A 105 -8.81 1.79 1.45
C GLN A 105 -10.03 1.40 0.61
N HIS A 106 -10.48 0.14 0.69
CA HIS A 106 -11.72 -0.28 0.03
C HIS A 106 -12.91 0.49 0.60
N TYR A 107 -13.00 0.60 1.93
CA TYR A 107 -14.04 1.40 2.58
C TYR A 107 -14.01 2.88 2.14
N GLN A 108 -12.83 3.50 2.03
CA GLN A 108 -12.73 4.88 1.52
C GLN A 108 -13.06 5.00 0.03
N GLN A 109 -12.72 4.00 -0.79
CA GLN A 109 -13.12 3.95 -2.20
C GLN A 109 -14.64 3.81 -2.34
N ASP A 110 -15.26 2.95 -1.56
CA ASP A 110 -16.72 2.79 -1.53
C ASP A 110 -17.39 4.10 -1.09
N ARG A 111 -16.85 4.79 -0.08
CA ARG A 111 -17.35 6.12 0.31
C ARG A 111 -17.15 7.20 -0.74
N MET A 112 -16.05 7.17 -1.49
CA MET A 112 -15.87 8.09 -2.61
C MET A 112 -16.85 7.78 -3.76
N ALA A 113 -17.14 6.51 -4.01
CA ALA A 113 -18.16 6.10 -4.98
C ALA A 113 -19.57 6.54 -4.54
N ASP A 114 -19.91 6.40 -3.25
CA ASP A 114 -21.16 6.91 -2.68
C ASP A 114 -21.29 8.43 -2.88
N LEU A 115 -20.20 9.18 -2.67
CA LEU A 115 -20.18 10.64 -2.88
C LEU A 115 -20.38 11.01 -4.35
N LEU A 116 -19.83 10.23 -5.28
CA LEU A 116 -20.06 10.42 -6.72
C LEU A 116 -21.53 10.15 -7.07
N ALA A 117 -22.12 9.07 -6.57
CA ALA A 117 -23.53 8.77 -6.79
C ALA A 117 -24.45 9.87 -6.22
N GLN A 118 -24.13 10.39 -5.04
CA GLN A 118 -24.87 11.51 -4.45
C GLN A 118 -24.72 12.80 -5.29
N ALA A 119 -23.54 13.04 -5.89
CA ALA A 119 -23.35 14.15 -6.81
C ALA A 119 -24.22 14.02 -8.07
N ASP A 120 -24.33 12.81 -8.62
CA ASP A 120 -25.20 12.53 -9.78
C ASP A 120 -26.69 12.70 -9.44
N GLU A 121 -27.12 12.30 -8.24
CA GLU A 121 -28.48 12.55 -7.75
C GLU A 121 -28.76 14.05 -7.57
N MET A 122 -27.79 14.80 -7.03
CA MET A 122 -27.90 16.26 -6.93
C MET A 122 -28.01 16.90 -8.32
N GLN A 123 -27.26 16.42 -9.31
CA GLN A 123 -27.39 16.90 -10.68
C GLN A 123 -28.78 16.63 -11.25
N THR A 124 -29.32 15.43 -11.03
CA THR A 124 -30.70 15.10 -11.47
C THR A 124 -31.74 16.01 -10.81
N SER A 125 -31.54 16.35 -9.53
CA SER A 125 -32.41 17.28 -8.81
C SER A 125 -32.33 18.69 -9.38
N ILE A 126 -31.13 19.16 -9.73
CA ILE A 126 -30.92 20.46 -10.41
C ILE A 126 -31.64 20.46 -11.75
N ASP A 127 -31.46 19.44 -12.59
CA ASP A 127 -32.11 19.34 -13.90
C ASP A 127 -33.65 19.35 -13.77
N THR A 128 -34.17 18.69 -12.74
CA THR A 128 -35.61 18.69 -12.44
C THR A 128 -36.10 20.07 -12.01
N MET A 129 -35.32 20.80 -11.21
CA MET A 129 -35.65 22.17 -10.83
C MET A 129 -35.58 23.12 -12.02
N GLU A 130 -34.63 22.94 -12.93
CA GLU A 130 -34.57 23.70 -14.19
C GLU A 130 -35.79 23.44 -15.07
N GLN A 131 -36.24 22.18 -15.19
CA GLN A 131 -37.49 21.86 -15.90
C GLN A 131 -38.72 22.49 -15.24
N MET A 132 -38.81 22.46 -13.91
CA MET A 132 -39.90 23.11 -13.20
C MET A 132 -39.92 24.62 -13.42
N THR A 133 -38.77 25.28 -13.37
CA THR A 133 -38.68 26.73 -13.62
C THR A 133 -39.03 27.08 -15.07
N SER A 134 -38.57 26.28 -16.05
CA SER A 134 -38.97 26.41 -17.46
C SER A 134 -40.48 26.25 -17.64
N THR A 135 -41.07 25.22 -17.04
CA THR A 135 -42.52 24.95 -17.13
C THR A 135 -43.34 26.08 -16.49
N ALA A 136 -42.90 26.60 -15.34
CA ALA A 136 -43.54 27.74 -14.70
C ALA A 136 -43.50 29.00 -15.58
N ALA A 137 -42.39 29.23 -16.30
CA ALA A 137 -42.27 30.32 -17.27
C ALA A 137 -43.23 30.14 -18.45
N GLU A 138 -43.36 28.93 -19.01
CA GLU A 138 -44.32 28.62 -20.08
C GLU A 138 -45.77 28.81 -19.64
N MET A 139 -46.11 28.44 -18.40
CA MET A 139 -47.44 28.68 -17.83
C MET A 139 -47.75 30.16 -17.67
N ALA A 140 -46.78 30.96 -17.22
CA ALA A 140 -46.92 32.41 -17.10
C ALA A 140 -47.17 33.06 -18.49
N GLU A 141 -46.39 32.65 -19.50
CA GLU A 141 -46.55 33.10 -20.89
C GLU A 141 -47.92 32.72 -21.46
N THR A 142 -48.36 31.48 -21.24
CA THR A 142 -49.66 31.00 -21.70
C THR A 142 -50.81 31.76 -21.04
N THR A 143 -50.71 32.03 -19.74
CA THR A 143 -51.69 32.83 -18.99
C THR A 143 -51.73 34.27 -19.51
N HIS A 144 -50.56 34.87 -19.76
CA HIS A 144 -50.45 36.20 -20.33
C HIS A 144 -51.13 36.28 -21.71
N ARG A 145 -50.88 35.30 -22.58
CA ARG A 145 -51.53 35.19 -23.90
C ARG A 145 -53.04 35.03 -23.81
N LEU A 146 -53.54 34.23 -22.87
CA LEU A 146 -54.98 34.09 -22.61
C LEU A 146 -55.60 35.42 -22.20
N VAL A 147 -54.98 36.16 -21.28
CA VAL A 147 -55.46 37.48 -20.85
C VAL A 147 -55.46 38.47 -22.02
N ALA A 148 -54.39 38.52 -22.82
CA ALA A 148 -54.31 39.38 -23.99
C ALA A 148 -55.41 39.04 -25.02
N LYS A 149 -55.63 37.76 -25.30
CA LYS A 149 -56.67 37.30 -26.24
C LYS A 149 -58.07 37.61 -25.74
N THR A 150 -58.36 37.37 -24.46
CA THR A 150 -59.65 37.74 -23.84
C THR A 150 -59.88 39.25 -23.91
N LYS A 151 -58.85 40.06 -23.64
CA LYS A 151 -58.94 41.51 -23.76
C LYS A 151 -59.22 41.95 -25.20
N SER A 152 -58.62 41.31 -26.20
CA SER A 152 -58.94 41.57 -27.61
C SER A 152 -60.37 41.20 -27.97
N MET A 153 -60.88 40.05 -27.51
CA MET A 153 -62.27 39.65 -27.78
C MET A 153 -63.29 40.59 -27.13
N VAL A 154 -63.02 41.10 -25.92
CA VAL A 154 -63.89 42.11 -25.29
C VAL A 154 -63.93 43.38 -26.13
N VAL A 155 -62.78 43.85 -26.63
CA VAL A 155 -62.70 45.02 -27.52
C VAL A 155 -63.45 44.77 -28.83
N ASP A 156 -63.32 43.58 -29.43
CA ASP A 156 -64.00 43.25 -30.68
C ASP A 156 -65.53 43.16 -30.51
N VAL A 157 -66.02 42.72 -29.34
CA VAL A 157 -67.46 42.65 -29.03
C VAL A 157 -68.06 44.03 -28.73
N ASP A 158 -67.30 44.97 -28.18
CA ASP A 158 -67.76 46.36 -27.95
C ASP A 158 -67.85 47.21 -29.25
N VAL A 159 -67.35 46.69 -30.37
CA VAL A 159 -67.30 47.40 -31.68
C VAL A 159 -68.35 46.86 -32.68
N ALA A 160 -69.18 45.88 -32.28
CA ALA A 160 -70.30 45.33 -33.07
C ALA A 160 -71.66 45.86 -32.59
#